data_AF-B0DR31-F1
#
_entry.id   AF-B0DR31-F1
#
_cell.length_a   1.000
_cell.length_b   1.000
_cell.length_c   1.000
_cell.angle_alpha   90.00
_cell.angle_beta   90.00
_cell.angle_gamma   90.00
#
_symmetry.space_group_name_H-M   'P 1'
#
loop_
_entity.id
_entity.type
_entity.pdbx_description
1 polymer ?
#
loop_
_entity_poly.entity_id
_entity_poly.type
_entity_poly.pdbx_seq_one_letter_code
_entity_poly.pdbx_strand_id
1 'polypeptide(L)' 'MTLSDDITRFYISGLPKTKRGYDCIMVVVDHGLTKGVIFIPTNKELTALEAAELQTSHFPKRLQT' A
#
# COMPACT_ATOMS: atom_id res chain seq x y z
N MET A 1 7.09 -17.15 11.87
CA MET A 1 6.67 -15.81 11.44
C MET A 1 5.45 -16.01 10.56
N THR A 2 4.28 -16.17 11.17
CA THR A 2 3.02 -16.23 10.44
C THR A 2 2.81 -14.86 9.83
N LEU A 3 2.70 -14.75 8.49
CA LEU A 3 2.06 -13.58 7.91
C LEU A 3 0.68 -13.51 8.59
N SER A 4 0.46 -12.54 9.46
CA SER A 4 -0.86 -12.29 10.00
C SER A 4 -1.77 -11.95 8.82
N ASP A 5 -2.86 -12.69 8.65
CA ASP A 5 -3.94 -12.41 7.68
C ASP A 5 -4.61 -11.03 7.94
N ASP A 6 -4.16 -10.32 8.97
CA ASP A 6 -4.66 -9.02 9.38
C ASP A 6 -4.27 -7.91 8.40
N ILE A 7 -3.28 -8.08 7.51
CA ILE A 7 -2.92 -7.05 6.52
C ILE A 7 -3.15 -7.55 5.09
N THR A 8 -4.14 -6.96 4.42
CA THR A 8 -4.39 -7.20 2.99
C THR A 8 -3.89 -6.03 2.16
N ARG A 9 -3.18 -6.33 1.06
CA ARG A 9 -2.69 -5.32 0.11
C ARG A 9 -3.24 -5.59 -1.29
N PHE A 10 -3.76 -4.54 -1.90
CA PHE A 10 -4.36 -4.57 -3.23
C PHE A 10 -3.88 -3.38 -4.07
N TYR A 11 -3.87 -3.54 -5.40
CA TYR A 11 -3.51 -2.48 -6.34
C TYR A 11 -4.66 -2.18 -7.27
N ILE A 12 -5.10 -0.93 -7.30
CA ILE A 12 -6.02 -0.40 -8.30
C ILE A 12 -5.16 0.18 -9.41
N SER A 13 -5.22 -0.41 -10.61
CA SER A 13 -4.46 0.03 -11.78
C SER A 13 -5.37 0.51 -12.91
N GLY A 14 -4.78 1.06 -13.98
CA GLY A 14 -5.52 1.56 -15.14
C GLY A 14 -6.15 2.94 -14.94
N LEU A 15 -5.67 3.71 -13.96
CA LEU A 15 -6.14 5.07 -13.72
C LEU A 15 -5.48 6.04 -14.73
N PRO A 16 -6.14 7.17 -15.07
CA PRO A 16 -5.50 8.22 -15.84
C PRO A 16 -4.21 8.70 -15.16
N LYS A 17 -3.13 8.80 -15.94
CA LYS A 17 -1.84 9.22 -15.42
C LYS A 17 -1.92 10.66 -14.91
N THR A 18 -1.59 10.85 -13.64
CA THR A 18 -1.54 12.19 -13.02
C THR A 18 -0.36 13.00 -13.57
N LYS A 19 -0.34 14.31 -13.35
CA LYS A 19 0.81 15.18 -13.69
C LYS A 19 2.12 14.74 -13.03
N ARG A 20 2.04 13.99 -11.92
CA ARG A 20 3.20 13.44 -11.18
C ARG A 20 3.58 12.03 -11.63
N GLY A 21 2.89 11.47 -12.61
CA GLY A 21 3.22 10.17 -13.19
C GLY A 21 2.56 8.96 -12.52
N TYR A 22 1.74 9.15 -11.49
CA TYR A 22 0.98 8.06 -10.86
C TYR A 22 -0.20 7.63 -11.72
N ASP A 23 -0.37 6.33 -11.89
CA ASP A 23 -1.46 5.68 -12.64
C ASP A 23 -2.07 4.48 -11.89
N CYS A 24 -1.63 4.26 -10.64
CA CYS A 24 -2.10 3.20 -9.75
C CYS A 24 -2.29 3.72 -8.32
N ILE A 25 -3.08 3.00 -7.53
CA ILE A 25 -3.21 3.22 -6.08
C ILE A 25 -2.93 1.90 -5.38
N MET A 26 -1.95 1.91 -4.48
CA MET A 26 -1.72 0.82 -3.52
C MET A 26 -2.64 1.04 -2.33
N VAL A 27 -3.51 0.06 -2.09
CA VAL A 27 -4.45 0.04 -0.97
C VAL A 27 -3.94 -0.97 0.03
N VAL A 28 -3.76 -0.54 1.27
CA VAL A 28 -3.51 -1.47 2.37
C VAL A 28 -4.60 -1.36 3.41
N VAL A 29 -5.18 -2.50 3.72
CA VAL A 29 -6.22 -2.67 4.71
C VAL A 29 -5.63 -3.40 5.90
N ASP A 30 -5.70 -2.76 7.07
CA ASP A 30 -5.45 -3.41 8.36
C ASP A 30 -6.79 -3.92 8.90
N HIS A 31 -6.99 -5.23 8.84
CA HIS A 31 -8.12 -5.96 9.41
C HIS A 31 -7.96 -6.22 10.92
N GLY A 32 -6.79 -5.91 11.49
CA GLY A 32 -6.50 -6.03 12.90
C GLY A 32 -7.08 -4.88 13.74
N LEU A 33 -6.25 -4.27 14.59
CA LEU A 33 -6.72 -3.37 15.65
C LEU A 33 -7.24 -2.03 15.13
N THR A 34 -6.67 -1.49 14.05
CA THR A 34 -7.04 -0.14 13.61
C THR A 34 -8.23 -0.12 12.67
N LYS A 35 -8.52 -1.24 12.00
CA LYS A 35 -9.54 -1.34 10.93
C LYS A 35 -9.38 -0.25 9.86
N GLY A 36 -8.14 0.22 9.68
CA GLY A 36 -7.80 1.36 8.85
C GLY A 36 -7.51 0.96 7.41
N VAL A 37 -7.65 1.92 6.50
CA VAL A 37 -7.24 1.78 5.10
C VAL A 37 -6.28 2.91 4.74
N ILE A 38 -5.15 2.56 4.14
CA ILE A 38 -4.16 3.51 3.62
C ILE A 38 -4.18 3.44 2.10
N PHE A 39 -4.30 4.61 1.46
CA PHE A 39 -4.20 4.78 0.01
C PHE A 39 -2.91 5.49 -0.34
N ILE A 40 -2.05 4.83 -1.11
CA ILE A 40 -0.76 5.37 -1.54
C ILE A 40 -0.78 5.49 -3.08
N PRO A 41 -0.72 6.70 -3.65
CA PRO A 41 -0.61 6.86 -5.09
C PRO A 41 0.74 6.28 -5.57
N THR A 42 0.69 5.47 -6.62
CA THR A 42 1.86 4.80 -7.17
C THR A 42 1.74 4.67 -8.69
N ASN A 43 2.73 4.04 -9.32
CA ASN A 43 2.72 3.72 -10.73
C ASN A 43 2.62 2.19 -10.94
N LYS A 44 2.21 1.76 -12.13
CA LYS A 44 2.06 0.34 -12.50
C LYS A 44 3.38 -0.42 -12.64
N GLU A 45 4.50 0.30 -12.71
CA GLU A 45 5.85 -0.25 -12.86
C GLU A 45 6.54 -0.45 -11.51
N LEU A 46 5.81 -0.25 -10.41
CA LEU A 46 6.31 -0.38 -9.05
C LEU A 46 6.91 -1.76 -8.80
N THR A 47 8.20 -1.79 -8.44
CA THR A 47 8.91 -3.01 -8.08
C THR A 47 8.54 -3.47 -6.67
N ALA A 48 8.82 -4.75 -6.35
CA ALA A 48 8.60 -5.28 -5.01
C ALA A 48 9.40 -4.53 -3.93
N LEU A 49 10.60 -4.05 -4.27
CA LEU A 49 11.44 -3.29 -3.34
C LEU A 49 10.84 -1.91 -3.07
N GLU A 50 10.47 -1.17 -4.13
CA GLU A 50 9.83 0.14 -3.98
C GLU A 50 8.48 0.03 -3.25
N ALA A 51 7.74 -1.06 -3.45
CA ALA A 51 6.52 -1.34 -2.70
C ALA A 51 6.78 -1.52 -1.20
N ALA A 52 7.86 -2.22 -0.83
CA ALA A 52 8.25 -2.39 0.57
C ALA A 52 8.73 -1.07 1.21
N GLU A 53 9.45 -0.25 0.46
CA GLU A 53 9.88 1.09 0.89
C GLU A 53 8.70 2.06 1.06
N LEU A 54 7.76 2.06 0.10
CA LEU A 54 6.51 2.82 0.22
C LEU A 54 5.70 2.38 1.43
N GLN A 55 5.62 1.07 1.66
CA GLN A 55 4.95 0.52 2.84
C GLN A 55 5.63 0.99 4.12
N THR A 56 6.95 0.89 4.21
CA THR A 56 7.70 1.28 5.41
C THR A 56 7.61 2.79 5.69
N SER A 57 7.64 3.61 4.64
CA SER A 57 7.62 5.08 4.76
C SER A 57 6.24 5.65 5.10
N HIS A 58 5.16 5.02 4.64
CA HIS A 58 3.80 5.53 4.81
C HIS A 58 3.02 4.83 5.92
N PHE A 59 3.50 3.68 6.42
CA PHE A 59 2.80 2.98 7.49
C PHE A 59 3.12 3.63 8.82
N PRO A 60 2.12 4.13 9.55
CA PRO A 60 2.33 4.51 10.93
C PRO A 60 2.83 3.28 11.70
N LYS A 61 3.80 3.49 12.60
CA LYS A 61 4.42 2.46 13.46
C LYS A 61 3.41 1.57 14.22
N ARG A 62 2.15 2.00 14.30
CA ARG A 62 1.03 1.29 14.95
C ARG A 62 0.38 0.20 14.10
N LEU A 63 0.69 0.12 12.80
CA LEU A 63 0.17 -0.91 11.87
C LEU A 63 1.20 -2.01 11.57
N GLN A 64 2.35 -1.97 12.25
CA GLN A 64 3.42 -2.95 12.13
C GLN A 64 3.35 -3.84 13.38
N THR A 65 2.38 -4.75 13.40
CA THR A 65 2.22 -5.77 14.46
C THR A 65 3.14 -6.96 14.25
#